data_AF-A0A1G0LJU4-F1
#
_entry.id   AF-A0A1G0LJU4-F1
#
_cell.length_a   1.000
_cell.length_b   1.000
_cell.length_c   1.000
_cell.angle_alpha   90.00
_cell.angle_beta   90.00
_cell.angle_gamma   90.00
#
_symmetry.space_group_name_H-M   'P 1'
#
loop_
_entity.id
_entity.type
_entity.pdbx_description
1 polymer ?
#
loop_
_entity_poly.entity_id
_entity_poly.type
_entity_poly.pdbx_seq_one_letter_code
_entity_poly.pdbx_strand_id
1 'polypeptide(L)'
;LAVQHAIRGYEKLKEAGQLINQRYLTIADFSKPSSAKRLFIIDMQKMEIVVNTLVAHGRNSGVLFAKNFSNKNNSYQSSLGFYITGEIYKGKHGMSLQLTGIETGINDKAKQRAIVMHGADYVNDQLIQKQGYIGRSLGCPAVPQNQVRDIIQTIKGASLLFIYAPNNNYTKQSSYIS
;
A
#
# COMPACT_ATOMS: atom_id res chain seq x y z
N LEU A 1 -0.06 -3.11 16.25
CA LEU A 1 -0.95 -3.93 15.39
C LEU A 1 -0.49 -3.98 13.94
N ALA A 2 -0.39 -2.85 13.22
CA ALA A 2 0.04 -2.84 11.81
C ALA A 2 1.34 -3.64 11.55
N VAL A 3 2.42 -3.32 12.28
CA VAL A 3 3.73 -3.98 12.15
C VAL A 3 3.66 -5.48 12.49
N GLN A 4 2.96 -5.83 13.57
CA GLN A 4 2.83 -7.24 13.99
C GLN A 4 2.11 -8.09 12.94
N HIS A 5 1.02 -7.57 12.35
CA HIS A 5 0.31 -8.24 11.26
C HIS A 5 1.17 -8.33 10.00
N ALA A 6 1.89 -7.24 9.67
CA ALA A 6 2.78 -7.20 8.52
C ALA A 6 3.89 -8.28 8.63
N ILE A 7 4.56 -8.36 9.79
CA ILE A 7 5.61 -9.36 10.05
C ILE A 7 5.04 -10.78 9.99
N ARG A 8 3.87 -11.02 10.58
CA ARG A 8 3.23 -12.35 10.52
C ARG A 8 2.94 -12.79 9.09
N GLY A 9 2.33 -11.91 8.27
CA GLY A 9 2.07 -12.22 6.87
C GLY A 9 3.36 -12.38 6.06
N TYR A 10 4.36 -11.54 6.35
CA TYR A 10 5.68 -11.61 5.74
C TYR A 10 6.35 -12.97 5.94
N GLU A 11 6.45 -13.46 7.18
CA GLU A 11 7.08 -14.76 7.45
C GLU A 11 6.31 -15.91 6.79
N LYS A 12 4.96 -15.93 6.89
CA LYS A 12 4.12 -16.95 6.22
C LYS A 12 4.37 -16.98 4.70
N LEU A 13 4.44 -15.82 4.05
CA LEU A 13 4.61 -15.71 2.60
C LEU A 13 6.04 -16.02 2.15
N LYS A 14 7.03 -15.69 2.99
CA LYS A 14 8.43 -16.06 2.80
C LYS A 14 8.61 -17.57 2.88
N GLU A 15 8.07 -18.22 3.91
CA GLU A 15 8.10 -19.68 4.09
C GLU A 15 7.42 -20.41 2.94
N ALA A 16 6.30 -19.86 2.43
CA ALA A 16 5.59 -20.39 1.27
C ALA A 16 6.30 -20.14 -0.08
N GLY A 17 7.48 -19.50 -0.10
CA GLY A 17 8.24 -19.21 -1.31
C GLY A 17 7.58 -18.18 -2.25
N GLN A 18 6.62 -17.39 -1.75
CA GLN A 18 5.90 -16.41 -2.57
C GLN A 18 6.63 -15.06 -2.70
N LEU A 19 7.66 -14.83 -1.87
CA LEU A 19 8.48 -13.62 -1.89
C LEU A 19 9.85 -13.89 -2.51
N ILE A 20 10.15 -13.23 -3.63
CA ILE A 20 11.48 -13.26 -4.25
C ILE A 20 12.34 -12.16 -3.64
N ASN A 21 11.81 -10.93 -3.56
CA ASN A 21 12.46 -9.83 -2.86
C ASN A 21 12.11 -9.87 -1.36
N GLN A 22 12.89 -10.66 -0.61
CA GLN A 22 12.78 -10.83 0.84
C GLN A 22 13.61 -9.81 1.63
N ARG A 23 14.13 -8.76 0.98
CA ARG A 23 14.86 -7.73 1.71
C ARG A 23 13.93 -6.70 2.31
N TYR A 24 12.81 -6.41 1.65
CA TYR A 24 11.95 -5.31 2.04
C TYR A 24 10.52 -5.75 2.38
N LEU A 25 9.98 -5.13 3.43
CA LEU A 25 8.56 -5.17 3.79
C LEU A 25 8.02 -3.74 3.75
N THR A 26 6.96 -3.53 2.96
CA THR A 26 6.30 -2.22 2.86
C THR A 26 4.99 -2.21 3.63
N ILE A 27 4.75 -1.18 4.43
CA ILE A 27 3.52 -1.01 5.21
C ILE A 27 2.91 0.35 4.87
N ALA A 28 1.68 0.37 4.35
CA ALA A 28 0.85 1.56 4.26
C ALA A 28 -0.16 1.55 5.42
N ASP A 29 0.09 2.35 6.45
CA ASP A 29 -0.71 2.42 7.66
C ASP A 29 -1.82 3.47 7.56
N PHE A 30 -2.95 3.06 6.99
CA PHE A 30 -4.15 3.89 6.84
C PHE A 30 -4.95 4.08 8.15
N SER A 31 -4.49 3.55 9.29
CA SER A 31 -4.98 3.98 10.61
C SER A 31 -4.61 5.43 10.91
N LYS A 32 -3.53 5.94 10.28
CA LYS A 32 -3.01 7.29 10.43
C LYS A 32 -3.64 8.27 9.43
N PRO A 33 -3.73 9.57 9.77
CA PRO A 33 -4.24 10.58 8.84
C PRO A 33 -3.36 10.69 7.59
N SER A 34 -3.93 11.12 6.47
CA SER A 34 -3.25 11.25 5.18
C SER A 34 -2.22 12.38 5.14
N SER A 35 -2.25 13.28 6.13
CA SER A 35 -1.20 14.27 6.39
C SER A 35 0.02 13.71 7.13
N ALA A 36 -0.02 12.47 7.63
CA ALA A 36 1.13 11.85 8.27
C ALA A 36 1.94 10.99 7.28
N LYS A 37 3.26 10.94 7.49
CA LYS A 37 4.13 9.96 6.83
C LYS A 37 3.80 8.56 7.33
N ARG A 38 2.97 7.86 6.55
CA ARG A 38 2.32 6.59 6.90
C ARG A 38 2.63 5.44 5.93
N LEU A 39 3.55 5.65 4.99
CA LEU A 39 4.20 4.57 4.26
C LEU A 39 5.56 4.30 4.91
N PHE A 40 5.84 3.04 5.19
CA PHE A 40 7.10 2.57 5.74
C PHE A 40 7.66 1.50 4.83
N ILE A 41 8.96 1.56 4.51
CA ILE A 41 9.71 0.45 3.93
C ILE A 41 10.75 0.05 4.95
N ILE A 42 10.70 -1.22 5.36
CA ILE A 42 11.58 -1.81 6.36
C ILE A 42 12.56 -2.73 5.62
N ASP A 43 13.86 -2.55 5.83
CA ASP A 43 14.87 -3.54 5.48
C ASP A 43 14.82 -4.65 6.54
N MET A 44 14.32 -5.82 6.16
CA MET A 44 14.08 -6.96 7.03
C MET A 44 15.36 -7.68 7.45
N GLN A 45 16.49 -7.45 6.75
CA GLN A 45 17.78 -8.01 7.15
C GLN A 45 18.40 -7.18 8.27
N LYS A 46 18.26 -5.86 8.18
CA LYS A 46 18.81 -4.90 9.15
C LYS A 46 17.84 -4.50 10.25
N MET A 47 16.56 -4.82 10.08
CA MET A 47 15.47 -4.40 10.96
C MET A 47 15.37 -2.87 11.11
N GLU A 48 15.60 -2.14 10.02
CA GLU A 48 15.60 -0.67 9.99
C GLU A 48 14.56 -0.11 9.01
N ILE A 49 13.98 1.05 9.34
CA ILE A 49 13.12 1.78 8.41
C ILE A 49 14.02 2.54 7.43
N VAL A 50 13.99 2.15 6.16
CA VAL A 50 14.77 2.79 5.08
C VAL A 50 13.99 3.87 4.34
N VAL A 51 12.64 3.83 4.39
CA VAL A 51 11.78 4.89 3.85
C VAL A 51 10.61 5.15 4.80
N ASN A 52 10.35 6.43 5.08
CA ASN A 52 9.16 6.91 5.77
C ASN A 52 8.57 8.11 5.01
N THR A 53 7.38 7.96 4.43
CA THR A 53 6.82 8.99 3.54
C THR A 53 5.29 9.00 3.49
N LEU A 54 4.73 9.95 2.74
CA LEU A 54 3.29 10.10 2.49
C LEU A 54 2.77 8.99 1.56
N VAL A 55 1.52 8.59 1.75
CA VAL A 55 0.81 7.72 0.81
C VAL A 55 -0.68 8.02 0.81
N ALA A 56 -1.25 8.24 -0.38
CA ALA A 56 -2.66 8.50 -0.58
C ALA A 56 -3.48 7.21 -0.64
N HIS A 57 -4.74 7.32 -0.20
CA HIS A 57 -5.77 6.30 -0.37
C HIS A 57 -6.78 6.72 -1.45
N GLY A 58 -7.69 5.80 -1.81
CA GLY A 58 -8.76 6.07 -2.78
C GLY A 58 -9.79 7.09 -2.27
N ARG A 59 -10.28 7.98 -3.14
CA ARG A 59 -11.14 9.12 -2.77
C ARG A 59 -12.41 8.77 -1.99
N ASN A 60 -12.95 7.57 -2.20
CA ASN A 60 -14.15 7.09 -1.50
C ASN A 60 -13.81 6.35 -0.19
N SER A 61 -12.53 6.16 0.14
CA SER A 61 -12.11 5.63 1.43
C SER A 61 -12.20 6.66 2.55
N GLY A 62 -12.14 7.96 2.22
CA GLY A 62 -12.25 9.05 3.16
C GLY A 62 -11.56 10.33 2.69
N VAL A 63 -11.30 11.25 3.62
CA VAL A 63 -10.64 12.54 3.36
C VAL A 63 -9.28 12.57 4.07
N LEU A 64 -9.27 12.94 5.35
CA LEU A 64 -8.09 12.88 6.20
C LEU A 64 -7.79 11.44 6.62
N PHE A 65 -8.81 10.72 7.09
CA PHE A 65 -8.70 9.31 7.49
C PHE A 65 -9.38 8.40 6.46
N ALA A 66 -8.74 7.27 6.12
CA ALA A 66 -9.39 6.22 5.34
C ALA A 66 -10.20 5.34 6.30
N LYS A 67 -11.53 5.34 6.14
CA LYS A 67 -12.46 4.60 6.99
C LYS A 67 -13.17 3.48 6.25
N ASN A 68 -13.32 3.62 4.93
CA ASN A 68 -14.08 2.68 4.11
C ASN A 68 -13.17 2.00 3.09
N PHE A 69 -13.30 0.68 2.96
CA PHE A 69 -12.48 -0.13 2.05
C PHE A 69 -13.36 -1.03 1.20
N SER A 70 -12.92 -1.32 -0.02
CA SER A 70 -13.70 -2.17 -0.93
C SER A 70 -12.80 -2.85 -1.94
N ASN A 71 -13.18 -4.08 -2.26
CA ASN A 71 -12.63 -4.88 -3.34
C ASN A 71 -13.47 -4.80 -4.62
N LYS A 72 -14.52 -3.96 -4.66
CA LYS A 72 -15.43 -3.85 -5.81
C LYS A 72 -14.84 -2.94 -6.88
N ASN A 73 -15.08 -3.32 -8.14
CA ASN A 73 -14.73 -2.48 -9.28
C ASN A 73 -15.48 -1.14 -9.23
N ASN A 74 -14.85 -0.07 -9.72
CA ASN A 74 -15.39 1.31 -9.73
C ASN A 74 -15.79 1.88 -8.35
N SER A 75 -15.41 1.23 -7.24
CA SER A 75 -15.69 1.75 -5.89
C SER A 75 -14.91 3.02 -5.56
N TYR A 76 -13.75 3.22 -6.20
CA TYR A 76 -12.76 4.26 -5.89
C TYR A 76 -12.27 4.27 -4.44
N GLN A 77 -12.42 3.14 -3.74
CA GLN A 77 -11.90 2.90 -2.40
C GLN A 77 -10.62 2.08 -2.50
N SER A 78 -9.70 2.25 -1.57
CA SER A 78 -8.61 1.28 -1.40
C SER A 78 -9.15 -0.04 -0.84
N SER A 79 -8.43 -1.13 -1.08
CA SER A 79 -8.64 -2.43 -0.41
C SER A 79 -7.52 -2.67 0.60
N LEU A 80 -7.84 -3.26 1.74
CA LEU A 80 -6.84 -3.64 2.74
C LEU A 80 -6.08 -4.90 2.30
N GLY A 81 -5.09 -5.29 3.09
CA GLY A 81 -4.50 -6.62 3.00
C GLY A 81 -3.12 -6.67 2.36
N PHE A 82 -2.68 -7.89 2.09
CA PHE A 82 -1.38 -8.20 1.52
C PHE A 82 -1.40 -8.15 0.00
N TYR A 83 -0.35 -7.56 -0.58
CA TYR A 83 -0.12 -7.45 -2.01
C TYR A 83 1.30 -7.88 -2.32
N ILE A 84 1.46 -8.69 -3.36
CA ILE A 84 2.76 -8.99 -3.95
C ILE A 84 3.02 -7.97 -5.07
N THR A 85 4.16 -7.33 -5.01
CA THR A 85 4.62 -6.38 -6.03
C THR A 85 5.07 -7.09 -7.29
N GLY A 86 4.67 -6.58 -8.45
CA GLY A 86 4.95 -7.19 -9.74
C GLY A 86 5.99 -6.40 -10.55
N GLU A 87 5.71 -6.33 -11.85
CA GLU A 87 6.55 -5.63 -12.82
C GLU A 87 6.34 -4.11 -12.76
N ILE A 88 7.37 -3.41 -13.22
CA ILE A 88 7.31 -1.97 -13.46
C ILE A 88 6.77 -1.76 -14.86
N TYR A 89 5.82 -0.84 -15.00
CA TYR A 89 5.34 -0.41 -16.31
C TYR A 89 5.14 1.11 -16.35
N LYS A 90 5.03 1.66 -17.56
CA LYS A 90 4.75 3.08 -17.77
C LYS A 90 3.25 3.27 -17.98
N GLY A 91 2.57 3.81 -16.97
CA GLY A 91 1.16 4.16 -17.04
C GLY A 91 0.93 5.66 -17.28
N LYS A 92 -0.33 6.09 -17.17
CA LYS A 92 -0.72 7.52 -17.30
C LYS A 92 -0.06 8.46 -16.28
N HIS A 93 0.45 7.90 -15.18
CA HIS A 93 1.15 8.62 -14.11
C HIS A 93 2.68 8.42 -14.17
N GLY A 94 3.20 7.95 -15.30
CA GLY A 94 4.62 7.62 -15.46
C GLY A 94 4.94 6.23 -14.90
N MET A 95 6.02 6.12 -14.14
CA MET A 95 6.49 4.86 -13.57
C MET A 95 5.49 4.32 -12.54
N SER A 96 4.97 3.12 -12.78
CA SER A 96 4.01 2.44 -11.92
C SER A 96 4.48 1.02 -11.61
N LEU A 97 4.13 0.53 -10.43
CA LEU A 97 4.42 -0.82 -9.97
C LEU A 97 3.12 -1.60 -9.84
N GLN A 98 3.02 -2.71 -10.56
CA GLN A 98 1.86 -3.58 -10.49
C GLN A 98 1.70 -4.17 -9.08
N LEU A 99 0.46 -4.27 -8.61
CA LEU A 99 0.12 -4.91 -7.33
C LEU A 99 -0.83 -6.08 -7.56
N THR A 100 -0.47 -7.24 -7.04
CA THR A 100 -1.32 -8.43 -7.02
C THR A 100 -1.84 -8.63 -5.60
N GLY A 101 -3.13 -8.41 -5.38
CA GLY A 101 -3.75 -8.77 -4.10
C GLY A 101 -3.87 -10.29 -3.97
N ILE A 102 -3.49 -10.82 -2.81
CA ILE A 102 -3.39 -12.27 -2.58
C ILE A 102 -4.43 -12.80 -1.57
N GLU A 103 -5.37 -11.95 -1.16
CA GLU A 103 -6.42 -12.31 -0.20
C GLU A 103 -7.79 -12.33 -0.88
N THR A 104 -8.30 -13.53 -1.14
CA THR A 104 -9.60 -13.77 -1.79
C THR A 104 -10.73 -13.04 -1.07
N GLY A 105 -11.54 -12.28 -1.81
CA GLY A 105 -12.64 -11.49 -1.28
C GLY A 105 -12.22 -10.15 -0.66
N ILE A 106 -10.94 -9.98 -0.32
CA ILE A 106 -10.40 -8.77 0.34
C ILE A 106 -9.73 -7.84 -0.66
N ASN A 107 -8.82 -8.36 -1.48
CA ASN A 107 -8.06 -7.56 -2.45
C ASN A 107 -7.70 -8.29 -3.76
N ASP A 108 -8.16 -9.52 -3.95
CA ASP A 108 -7.94 -10.35 -5.15
C ASP A 108 -8.35 -9.68 -6.48
N LYS A 109 -9.22 -8.65 -6.45
CA LYS A 109 -9.60 -7.89 -7.65
C LYS A 109 -8.65 -6.73 -7.97
N ALA A 110 -7.53 -6.57 -7.28
CA ALA A 110 -6.59 -5.46 -7.46
C ALA A 110 -6.17 -5.27 -8.93
N LYS A 111 -5.81 -6.36 -9.63
CA LYS A 111 -5.40 -6.31 -11.04
C LYS A 111 -6.55 -5.88 -11.96
N GLN A 112 -7.74 -6.45 -11.77
CA GLN A 112 -8.95 -6.10 -12.53
C GLN A 112 -9.35 -4.63 -12.32
N ARG A 113 -9.06 -4.09 -11.14
CA ARG A 113 -9.31 -2.70 -10.74
C ARG A 113 -8.19 -1.74 -11.13
N ALA A 114 -7.16 -2.23 -11.85
CA ALA A 114 -5.96 -1.48 -12.21
C ALA A 114 -5.27 -0.81 -10.99
N ILE A 115 -5.28 -1.48 -9.84
CA ILE A 115 -4.64 -1.00 -8.60
C ILE A 115 -3.14 -1.22 -8.70
N VAL A 116 -2.40 -0.13 -8.61
CA VAL A 116 -0.93 -0.08 -8.75
C VAL A 116 -0.35 0.94 -7.78
N MET A 117 0.94 0.84 -7.47
CA MET A 117 1.64 1.94 -6.81
C MET A 117 2.20 2.90 -7.86
N HIS A 118 1.98 4.19 -7.69
CA HIS A 118 2.47 5.22 -8.63
C HIS A 118 2.75 6.54 -7.91
N GLY A 119 3.47 7.43 -8.60
CA GLY A 119 3.73 8.80 -8.15
C GLY A 119 2.54 9.71 -8.46
N ALA A 120 2.33 10.73 -7.64
CA ALA A 120 1.33 11.75 -7.92
C ALA A 120 1.71 13.12 -7.34
N ASP A 121 1.51 14.17 -8.14
CA ASP A 121 1.75 15.55 -7.73
C ASP A 121 0.82 15.99 -6.60
N TYR A 122 -0.33 15.34 -6.45
CA TYR A 122 -1.26 15.61 -5.34
C TYR A 122 -0.83 14.99 -4.01
N VAL A 123 0.34 14.36 -3.92
CA VAL A 123 0.90 13.80 -2.68
C VAL A 123 2.10 14.63 -2.26
N ASN A 124 1.84 15.75 -1.57
CA ASN A 124 2.86 16.70 -1.15
C ASN A 124 2.44 17.48 0.11
N ASP A 125 3.42 18.10 0.78
CA ASP A 125 3.20 18.87 2.01
C ASP A 125 2.46 20.22 1.79
N GLN A 126 2.54 20.82 0.60
CA GLN A 126 1.84 22.07 0.29
C GLN A 126 0.32 21.89 0.37
N LEU A 127 -0.21 20.75 -0.08
CA LEU A 127 -1.64 20.41 0.07
C LEU A 127 -2.00 20.19 1.54
N ILE A 128 -1.12 19.58 2.33
CA ILE A 128 -1.34 19.44 3.77
C ILE A 128 -1.45 20.82 4.43
N GLN A 129 -0.57 21.76 4.09
CA GLN A 129 -0.62 23.13 4.61
C GLN A 129 -1.88 23.88 4.18
N LYS A 130 -2.32 23.70 2.92
CA LYS A 130 -3.46 24.43 2.34
C LYS A 130 -4.83 23.92 2.82
N GLN A 131 -4.99 22.60 2.97
CA GLN A 131 -6.31 21.99 3.23
C GLN A 131 -6.30 20.92 4.32
N GLY A 132 -5.15 20.64 4.95
CA GLY A 132 -5.02 19.67 6.05
C GLY A 132 -4.81 18.22 5.62
N TYR A 133 -4.82 17.90 4.33
CA TYR A 133 -4.66 16.53 3.81
C TYR A 133 -4.10 16.51 2.37
N ILE A 134 -3.40 15.42 2.00
CA ILE A 134 -2.97 15.17 0.61
C ILE A 134 -4.15 14.81 -0.30
N GLY A 135 -3.96 14.88 -1.62
CA GLY A 135 -4.92 14.38 -2.59
C GLY A 135 -5.19 12.88 -2.49
N ARG A 136 -6.16 12.40 -3.27
CA ARG A 136 -6.68 11.03 -3.20
C ARG A 136 -6.77 10.41 -4.59
N SER A 137 -6.48 9.12 -4.67
CA SER A 137 -6.48 8.36 -5.92
C SER A 137 -7.86 7.75 -6.23
N LEU A 138 -7.93 6.87 -7.22
CA LEU A 138 -9.09 6.02 -7.49
C LEU A 138 -9.00 4.62 -6.84
N GLY A 139 -8.15 4.46 -5.83
CA GLY A 139 -7.96 3.21 -5.07
C GLY A 139 -6.49 2.82 -4.89
N CYS A 140 -5.64 3.26 -5.82
CA CYS A 140 -4.18 3.06 -5.81
C CYS A 140 -3.50 3.69 -4.59
N PRO A 141 -2.52 3.03 -3.96
CA PRO A 141 -1.57 3.70 -3.08
C PRO A 141 -0.67 4.62 -3.91
N ALA A 142 -0.89 5.93 -3.84
CA ALA A 142 -0.06 6.91 -4.55
C ALA A 142 0.94 7.58 -3.59
N VAL A 143 2.19 7.75 -4.03
CA VAL A 143 3.31 8.30 -3.24
C VAL A 143 3.78 9.63 -3.85
N PRO A 144 4.62 10.43 -3.16
CA PRO A 144 5.17 11.65 -3.74
C PRO A 144 5.87 11.40 -5.07
N GLN A 145 5.58 12.25 -6.07
CA GLN A 145 6.12 12.11 -7.42
C GLN A 145 7.66 12.08 -7.45
N ASN A 146 8.32 12.84 -6.59
CA ASN A 146 9.77 12.90 -6.49
C ASN A 146 10.42 11.68 -5.81
N GLN A 147 9.65 10.81 -5.15
CA GLN A 147 10.15 9.63 -4.43
C GLN A 147 9.76 8.31 -5.10
N VAL A 148 8.82 8.34 -6.06
CA VAL A 148 8.24 7.12 -6.66
C VAL A 148 9.30 6.20 -7.27
N ARG A 149 10.33 6.75 -7.92
CA ARG A 149 11.37 5.96 -8.58
C ARG A 149 12.11 5.09 -7.57
N ASP A 150 12.59 5.69 -6.48
CA ASP A 150 13.39 5.00 -5.48
C ASP A 150 12.54 3.98 -4.71
N ILE A 151 11.29 4.35 -4.37
CA ILE A 151 10.32 3.43 -3.75
C ILE A 151 10.10 2.21 -4.63
N ILE A 152 9.73 2.40 -5.91
CA ILE A 152 9.44 1.30 -6.82
C ILE A 152 10.68 0.43 -7.06
N GLN A 153 11.86 1.03 -7.26
CA GLN A 153 13.09 0.27 -7.46
C GLN A 153 13.46 -0.58 -6.23
N THR A 154 13.17 -0.08 -5.03
CA THR A 154 13.40 -0.79 -3.77
C THR A 154 12.50 -2.01 -3.64
N ILE A 155 11.21 -1.86 -3.96
CA ILE A 155 10.19 -2.87 -3.64
C ILE A 155 9.71 -3.66 -4.85
N LYS A 156 10.32 -3.53 -6.04
CA LYS A 156 9.97 -4.36 -7.20
C LYS A 156 10.37 -5.83 -6.99
N GLY A 157 9.82 -6.72 -7.83
CA GLY A 157 10.27 -8.10 -7.93
C GLY A 157 9.75 -9.01 -6.82
N ALA A 158 8.44 -9.02 -6.60
CA ALA A 158 7.78 -9.84 -5.59
C ALA A 158 8.26 -9.58 -4.15
N SER A 159 8.36 -8.30 -3.79
CA SER A 159 8.36 -7.82 -2.39
C SER A 159 6.93 -7.71 -1.87
N LEU A 160 6.78 -7.70 -0.54
CA LEU A 160 5.49 -7.61 0.14
C LEU A 160 5.11 -6.16 0.45
N LEU A 161 3.89 -5.78 0.04
CA LEU A 161 3.20 -4.58 0.50
C LEU A 161 1.99 -4.98 1.36
N PHE A 162 1.86 -4.36 2.53
CA PHE A 162 0.72 -4.52 3.41
C PHE A 162 -0.03 -3.19 3.59
N ILE A 163 -1.30 -3.15 3.20
CA ILE A 163 -2.18 -2.00 3.42
C ILE A 163 -3.04 -2.28 4.65
N TYR A 164 -2.81 -1.52 5.71
CA TYR A 164 -3.46 -1.72 7.01
C TYR A 164 -4.40 -0.60 7.39
N ALA A 165 -5.54 -0.95 7.96
CA ALA A 165 -6.34 -0.08 8.82
C ALA A 165 -7.07 -0.95 9.86
N PRO A 166 -7.48 -0.41 11.02
CA PRO A 166 -8.27 -1.14 12.00
C PRO A 166 -9.63 -1.51 11.38
N ASN A 167 -9.85 -2.81 11.16
CA ASN A 167 -11.07 -3.33 10.58
C ASN A 167 -11.31 -4.76 11.04
N ASN A 168 -12.30 -4.95 11.92
CA ASN A 168 -12.58 -6.25 12.54
C ASN A 168 -12.99 -7.32 11.52
N ASN A 169 -13.68 -6.94 10.44
CA ASN A 169 -14.07 -7.88 9.40
C ASN A 169 -12.83 -8.37 8.63
N TYR A 170 -11.91 -7.46 8.30
CA TYR A 170 -10.65 -7.82 7.66
C TYR A 170 -9.81 -8.76 8.54
N THR A 171 -9.60 -8.42 9.82
CA THR A 171 -8.81 -9.25 10.74
C THR A 171 -9.36 -10.67 10.88
N LYS A 172 -10.69 -10.85 10.85
CA LYS A 172 -11.34 -12.17 10.92
C LYS A 172 -11.26 -12.96 9.62
N GLN A 173 -11.19 -12.29 8.46
CA GLN A 173 -11.21 -12.94 7.15
C GLN A 173 -9.82 -13.22 6.59
N SER A 174 -8.79 -12.48 7.02
CA SER A 174 -7.43 -12.63 6.53
C SER A 174 -6.81 -13.96 6.96
N SER A 175 -6.41 -14.80 5.99
CA SER A 175 -5.69 -16.05 6.22
C SER A 175 -4.25 -15.85 6.69
N TYR A 176 -3.69 -14.66 6.47
CA TYR A 176 -2.32 -14.33 6.85
C TYR A 176 -2.24 -13.70 8.24
N ILE A 177 -3.30 -13.04 8.70
CA ILE A 177 -3.37 -12.47 10.05
C ILE A 177 -3.92 -13.45 11.08
N SER A 178 -4.96 -14.21 10.73
CA SER A 178 -5.56 -15.19 11.64
C SER A 178 -4.60 -16.32 11.99
#